data_AF-A0A524DHE0-F1
#
_entry.id   AF-A0A524DHE0-F1
#
_cell.length_a   1.000
_cell.length_b   1.000
_cell.length_c   1.000
_cell.angle_alpha   90.00
_cell.angle_beta   90.00
_cell.angle_gamma   90.00
#
_symmetry.space_group_name_H-M   'P 1'
#
loop_
_entity.id
_entity.type
_entity.pdbx_description
1 polymer ?
#
loop_
_entity_poly.entity_id
_entity_poly.type
_entity_poly.pdbx_seq_one_letter_code
_entity_poly.pdbx_strand_id
1 'polypeptide(L)'
;MLLNWFIAESVDEVGISWFDFFSIGHICMGIGIFLVFSLFYTIPMTKKEGTSQIILPLWVVWIITVIVGIAWEFIENILFYELGIKFEHRLDSIANIITDIIFVGLGGLFSWLFAHLVFRTQSKVWAYYLFGLIGLGLWVCVFLILRALMMAV
;
A
#
# COMPACT_ATOMS: atom_id res chain seq x y z
N MET A 1 20.83 -14.78 -16.98
CA MET A 1 20.05 -13.68 -16.39
C MET A 1 20.90 -13.05 -15.29
N LEU A 2 21.06 -11.73 -15.27
CA LEU A 2 22.00 -11.02 -14.38
C LEU A 2 21.31 -10.28 -13.22
N LEU A 3 20.01 -10.01 -13.34
CA LEU A 3 19.23 -9.17 -12.43
C LEU A 3 18.06 -9.90 -11.77
N ASN A 4 17.89 -11.18 -12.04
CA ASN A 4 16.70 -11.93 -11.63
C ASN A 4 16.55 -12.11 -10.12
N TRP A 5 17.65 -12.11 -9.36
CA TRP A 5 17.61 -12.06 -7.90
C TRP A 5 17.01 -10.74 -7.38
N PHE A 6 17.07 -9.67 -8.16
CA PHE A 6 16.57 -8.34 -7.81
C PHE A 6 15.16 -8.09 -8.38
N ILE A 7 14.94 -8.29 -9.68
CA ILE A 7 13.62 -8.14 -10.31
C ILE A 7 13.21 -9.49 -10.91
N ALA A 8 12.02 -9.99 -10.57
CA ALA A 8 11.49 -11.20 -11.16
C ALA A 8 11.28 -11.01 -12.68
N GLU A 9 11.95 -11.83 -13.46
CA GLU A 9 11.86 -11.90 -14.93
C GLU A 9 10.98 -13.07 -15.38
N SER A 10 10.70 -14.04 -14.50
CA SER A 10 9.79 -15.17 -14.74
C SER A 10 8.88 -15.51 -13.56
N VAL A 11 7.84 -16.31 -13.81
CA VAL A 11 6.86 -16.75 -12.80
C VAL A 11 7.51 -17.54 -11.65
N ASP A 12 8.53 -18.34 -11.96
CA ASP A 12 9.27 -19.11 -10.96
C ASP A 12 10.06 -18.24 -9.95
N GLU A 13 10.19 -16.94 -10.21
CA GLU A 13 10.96 -16.00 -9.41
C GLU A 13 10.06 -15.14 -8.47
N VAL A 14 8.74 -15.24 -8.63
CA VAL A 14 7.74 -14.56 -7.79
C VAL A 14 7.86 -14.97 -6.34
N GLY A 15 7.79 -14.01 -5.43
CA GLY A 15 8.04 -14.23 -4.01
C GLY A 15 9.52 -14.51 -3.69
N ILE A 16 10.40 -14.75 -4.66
CA ILE A 16 11.83 -15.03 -4.41
C ILE A 16 12.65 -13.75 -4.58
N SER A 17 12.47 -13.06 -5.70
CA SER A 17 13.19 -11.83 -6.03
C SER A 17 12.80 -10.68 -5.12
N TRP A 18 13.68 -9.67 -5.00
CA TRP A 18 13.37 -8.47 -4.21
C TRP A 18 12.10 -7.77 -4.69
N PHE A 19 11.95 -7.62 -6.00
CA PHE A 19 10.79 -7.02 -6.65
C PHE A 19 10.13 -8.06 -7.54
N ASP A 20 8.85 -8.32 -7.31
CA ASP A 20 8.02 -9.04 -8.26
C ASP A 20 6.85 -8.17 -8.74
N PHE A 21 6.05 -8.75 -9.62
CA PHE A 21 4.92 -8.06 -10.23
C PHE A 21 3.75 -7.84 -9.26
N PHE A 22 3.67 -8.59 -8.17
CA PHE A 22 2.66 -8.40 -7.13
C PHE A 22 3.07 -7.34 -6.11
N SER A 23 4.38 -7.07 -5.95
CA SER A 23 4.90 -6.02 -5.06
C SER A 23 4.23 -4.65 -5.30
N ILE A 24 3.85 -4.31 -6.52
CA ILE A 24 3.15 -3.05 -6.83
C ILE A 24 1.77 -2.92 -6.14
N GLY A 25 1.14 -4.05 -5.82
CA GLY A 25 -0.10 -4.12 -5.05
C GLY A 25 0.07 -3.55 -3.65
N HIS A 26 1.26 -3.68 -3.06
CA HIS A 26 1.58 -3.14 -1.74
C HIS A 26 1.56 -1.61 -1.71
N ILE A 27 1.91 -0.93 -2.81
CA ILE A 27 1.73 0.52 -2.93
C ILE A 27 0.23 0.88 -2.86
N CYS A 28 -0.62 0.14 -3.57
CA CYS A 28 -2.08 0.33 -3.52
C CYS A 28 -2.60 0.18 -2.10
N MET A 29 -2.14 -0.88 -1.43
CA MET A 29 -2.52 -1.21 -0.06
C MET A 29 -2.11 -0.07 0.89
N GLY A 30 -0.88 0.43 0.78
CA GLY A 30 -0.39 1.57 1.55
C GLY A 30 -1.25 2.82 1.38
N ILE A 31 -1.62 3.16 0.14
CA ILE A 31 -2.53 4.27 -0.16
C ILE A 31 -3.90 4.03 0.49
N GLY A 32 -4.48 2.84 0.30
CA GLY A 32 -5.80 2.48 0.81
C GLY A 32 -5.89 2.55 2.34
N ILE A 33 -4.93 1.92 3.05
CA ILE A 33 -4.86 1.94 4.51
C ILE A 33 -4.73 3.38 5.00
N PHE A 34 -3.80 4.15 4.41
CA PHE A 34 -3.59 5.53 4.83
C PHE A 34 -4.85 6.38 4.64
N LEU A 35 -5.55 6.24 3.52
CA LEU A 35 -6.81 6.93 3.28
C LEU A 35 -7.87 6.58 4.33
N VAL A 36 -8.06 5.29 4.63
CA VAL A 36 -9.03 4.85 5.63
C VAL A 36 -8.70 5.43 7.01
N PHE A 37 -7.48 5.25 7.51
CA PHE A 37 -7.13 5.72 8.84
C PHE A 37 -6.98 7.25 8.93
N SER A 38 -6.72 7.94 7.81
CA SER A 38 -6.72 9.41 7.77
C SER A 38 -8.11 10.00 8.07
N LEU A 39 -9.19 9.23 8.02
CA LEU A 39 -10.53 9.70 8.45
C LEU A 39 -10.54 10.16 9.91
N PHE A 40 -9.73 9.55 10.79
CA PHE A 40 -9.57 9.98 12.18
C PHE A 40 -8.87 11.34 12.31
N TYR A 41 -8.14 11.77 11.28
CA TYR A 41 -7.58 13.12 11.19
C TYR A 41 -8.58 14.10 10.58
N THR A 42 -9.21 13.72 9.46
CA THR A 42 -9.98 14.64 8.62
C THR A 42 -11.41 14.89 9.12
N ILE A 43 -12.10 13.88 9.67
CA ILE A 43 -13.47 14.04 10.19
C ILE A 43 -13.50 15.12 11.29
N PRO A 44 -12.62 15.10 12.31
CA PRO A 44 -12.57 16.18 13.30
C PRO A 44 -12.26 17.55 12.69
N MET A 45 -11.42 17.62 11.65
CA MET A 45 -11.08 18.90 10.99
C MET A 45 -12.23 19.54 10.23
N THR A 46 -13.26 18.78 9.84
CA THR A 46 -14.47 19.33 9.23
C THR A 46 -15.43 20.00 10.24
N LYS A 47 -15.19 19.84 11.54
CA LYS A 47 -16.01 20.48 12.59
C LYS A 47 -15.65 21.96 12.74
N LYS A 48 -16.61 22.76 13.22
CA LYS A 48 -16.45 24.22 13.41
C LYS A 48 -15.18 24.55 14.19
N GLU A 49 -14.48 25.60 13.74
CA GLU A 49 -13.28 26.14 14.41
C GLU A 49 -13.52 26.32 15.91
N GLY A 50 -12.58 25.84 16.73
CA GLY A 50 -12.65 25.88 18.19
C GLY A 50 -13.20 24.62 18.87
N THR A 51 -13.71 23.63 18.12
CA THR A 51 -14.20 22.35 18.68
C THR A 51 -13.47 21.11 18.14
N SER A 52 -12.57 21.31 17.18
CA SER A 52 -11.85 20.23 16.51
C SER A 52 -10.62 19.80 17.33
N GLN A 53 -10.70 18.61 17.91
CA GLN A 53 -9.54 17.91 18.45
C GLN A 53 -9.09 16.85 17.44
N ILE A 54 -7.84 16.92 17.01
CA ILE A 54 -7.24 15.89 16.16
C ILE A 54 -7.17 14.60 16.99
N ILE A 55 -7.89 13.57 16.56
CA ILE A 55 -7.88 12.25 17.23
C ILE A 55 -6.59 11.51 16.90
N LEU A 56 -6.18 11.55 15.63
CA LEU A 56 -5.02 10.84 15.13
C LEU A 56 -4.23 11.72 14.15
N PRO A 57 -3.02 12.16 14.48
CA PRO A 57 -2.22 12.96 13.55
C PRO A 57 -1.71 12.11 12.38
N LEU A 58 -1.57 12.72 11.20
CA LEU A 58 -1.23 12.00 9.95
C LEU A 58 0.07 11.19 10.00
N TRP A 59 1.07 11.61 10.79
CA TRP A 59 2.29 10.83 10.96
C TRP A 59 2.05 9.51 11.72
N VAL A 60 1.10 9.49 12.66
CA VAL A 60 0.69 8.24 13.35
C VAL A 60 -0.11 7.35 12.38
N VAL A 61 -0.95 7.94 11.53
CA VAL A 61 -1.64 7.20 10.46
C VAL A 61 -0.63 6.49 9.54
N TRP A 62 0.49 7.15 9.22
CA TRP A 62 1.57 6.53 8.45
C TRP A 62 2.23 5.37 9.21
N ILE A 63 2.53 5.53 10.50
CA ILE A 63 3.07 4.43 11.32
C ILE A 63 2.10 3.24 11.37
N ILE A 64 0.79 3.49 11.55
CA ILE A 64 -0.24 2.46 11.50
C ILE A 64 -0.23 1.76 10.14
N THR A 65 -0.06 2.51 9.05
CA THR A 65 0.03 1.94 7.70
C THR A 65 1.17 0.95 7.57
N VAL A 66 2.35 1.29 8.11
CA VAL A 66 3.52 0.38 8.13
C VAL A 66 3.26 -0.84 9.02
N ILE A 67 2.67 -0.66 10.20
CA ILE A 67 2.33 -1.77 11.11
C ILE A 67 1.34 -2.74 10.44
N VAL A 68 0.33 -2.22 9.75
CA VAL A 68 -0.63 -3.02 9.00
C VAL A 68 0.05 -3.74 7.84
N GLY A 69 1.00 -3.10 7.14
CA GLY A 69 1.82 -3.75 6.12
C GLY A 69 2.62 -4.93 6.66
N ILE A 70 3.30 -4.75 7.81
CA ILE A 70 4.01 -5.85 8.48
C ILE A 70 3.04 -6.98 8.85
N ALA A 71 1.88 -6.65 9.42
CA ALA A 71 0.88 -7.64 9.79
C ALA A 71 0.33 -8.40 8.56
N TRP A 72 0.20 -7.71 7.42
CA TRP A 72 -0.22 -8.31 6.16
C TRP A 72 0.76 -9.36 5.68
N GLU A 73 2.06 -9.07 5.69
CA GLU A 73 3.09 -10.05 5.32
C GLU A 73 3.02 -11.33 6.15
N PHE A 74 2.73 -11.22 7.45
CA PHE A 74 2.50 -12.38 8.32
C PHE A 74 1.24 -13.14 7.93
N ILE A 75 0.15 -12.45 7.62
CA ILE A 75 -1.10 -13.10 7.15
C ILE A 75 -0.83 -13.82 5.83
N GLU A 76 -0.11 -13.21 4.90
CA GLU A 76 0.17 -13.80 3.61
C GLU A 76 1.10 -15.02 3.73
N ASN A 77 2.21 -14.89 4.45
CA ASN A 77 3.19 -15.96 4.56
C ASN A 77 2.81 -17.10 5.53
N ILE A 78 1.79 -16.91 6.37
CA ILE A 78 1.29 -17.95 7.28
C ILE A 78 -0.08 -18.42 6.81
N LEU A 79 -1.09 -17.56 6.91
CA LEU A 79 -2.48 -17.94 6.67
C LEU A 79 -2.74 -18.28 5.20
N PHE A 80 -2.27 -17.45 4.26
CA PHE A 80 -2.55 -17.70 2.84
C PHE A 80 -1.77 -18.90 2.30
N TYR A 81 -0.56 -19.12 2.83
CA TYR A 81 0.21 -20.32 2.56
C TYR A 81 -0.50 -21.58 3.08
N GLU A 82 -0.94 -21.61 4.34
CA GLU A 82 -1.65 -22.75 4.94
C GLU A 82 -3.00 -23.04 4.26
N LEU A 83 -3.75 -22.00 3.88
CA LEU A 83 -5.00 -22.13 3.15
C LEU A 83 -4.81 -22.52 1.68
N GLY A 84 -3.57 -22.54 1.19
CA GLY A 84 -3.25 -22.89 -0.17
C GLY A 84 -3.74 -21.89 -1.22
N ILE A 85 -3.98 -20.65 -0.81
CA ILE A 85 -4.41 -19.56 -1.71
C ILE A 85 -3.24 -18.70 -2.18
N LYS A 86 -2.06 -18.89 -1.58
CA LYS A 86 -0.85 -18.20 -1.97
C LYS A 86 -0.38 -18.65 -3.37
N PHE A 87 0.16 -17.70 -4.12
CA PHE A 87 0.64 -17.93 -5.48
C PHE A 87 1.62 -19.12 -5.53
N GLU A 88 1.29 -20.11 -6.37
CA GLU A 88 2.04 -21.36 -6.54
C GLU A 88 2.40 -22.10 -5.24
N HIS A 89 1.65 -21.89 -4.15
CA HIS A 89 2.00 -22.40 -2.82
C HIS A 89 3.45 -22.11 -2.43
N ARG A 90 3.95 -20.92 -2.75
CA ARG A 90 5.33 -20.51 -2.47
C ARG A 90 5.35 -19.53 -1.30
N LEU A 91 6.36 -19.63 -0.43
CA LEU A 91 6.63 -18.63 0.60
C LEU A 91 7.50 -17.52 0.03
N ASP A 92 7.32 -16.31 0.54
CA ASP A 92 8.15 -15.19 0.12
C ASP A 92 9.51 -15.28 0.81
N SER A 93 10.53 -14.86 0.07
CA SER A 93 11.86 -14.64 0.62
C SER A 93 11.84 -13.44 1.56
N ILE A 94 12.77 -13.41 2.49
CA ILE A 94 12.95 -12.26 3.39
C ILE A 94 13.15 -10.96 2.60
N ALA A 95 13.81 -11.04 1.45
CA ALA A 95 14.04 -9.87 0.60
C ALA A 95 12.72 -9.32 0.03
N ASN A 96 11.86 -10.21 -0.48
CA ASN A 96 10.55 -9.85 -1.03
C ASN A 96 9.64 -9.23 0.05
N ILE A 97 9.54 -9.87 1.21
CA ILE A 97 8.80 -9.37 2.40
C ILE A 97 9.25 -7.95 2.78
N ILE A 98 10.56 -7.72 2.82
CA ILE A 98 11.11 -6.39 3.16
C ILE A 98 10.69 -5.36 2.13
N THR A 99 10.79 -5.68 0.83
CA THR A 99 10.38 -4.79 -0.25
C THR A 99 8.89 -4.45 -0.18
N ASP A 100 8.05 -5.44 0.09
CA ASP A 100 6.60 -5.27 0.14
C ASP A 100 6.18 -4.36 1.30
N ILE A 101 6.78 -4.52 2.49
CA ILE A 101 6.62 -3.59 3.62
C ILE A 101 7.07 -2.17 3.24
N ILE A 102 8.21 -2.03 2.58
CA ILE A 102 8.71 -0.72 2.10
C ILE A 102 7.69 -0.10 1.15
N PHE A 103 7.12 -0.88 0.24
CA PHE A 103 6.13 -0.42 -0.73
C PHE A 103 4.80 -0.01 -0.10
N VAL A 104 4.31 -0.74 0.91
CA VAL A 104 3.19 -0.27 1.75
C VAL A 104 3.53 1.07 2.39
N GLY A 105 4.73 1.18 2.99
CA GLY A 105 5.22 2.40 3.62
C GLY A 105 5.30 3.58 2.65
N LEU A 106 5.76 3.36 1.41
CA LEU A 106 5.85 4.38 0.37
C LEU A 106 4.46 4.83 -0.10
N GLY A 107 3.52 3.91 -0.31
CA GLY A 107 2.14 4.26 -0.66
C GLY A 107 1.48 5.14 0.41
N GLY A 108 1.68 4.81 1.69
CA GLY A 108 1.24 5.63 2.81
C GLY A 108 1.95 6.99 2.88
N LEU A 109 3.28 7.02 2.64
CA LEU A 109 4.07 8.25 2.66
C LEU A 109 3.64 9.23 1.56
N PHE A 110 3.43 8.75 0.34
CA PHE A 110 2.91 9.59 -0.75
C PHE A 110 1.55 10.18 -0.42
N SER A 111 0.65 9.36 0.15
CA SER A 111 -0.67 9.80 0.60
C SER A 111 -0.57 10.86 1.70
N TRP A 112 0.38 10.69 2.64
CA TRP A 112 0.64 11.67 3.69
C TRP A 112 1.18 12.99 3.13
N LEU A 113 2.20 12.96 2.27
CA LEU A 113 2.75 14.16 1.63
C LEU A 113 1.68 14.91 0.83
N PHE A 114 0.84 14.18 0.11
CA PHE A 114 -0.28 14.75 -0.62
C PHE A 114 -1.32 15.37 0.32
N ALA A 115 -1.70 14.68 1.41
CA ALA A 115 -2.59 15.23 2.44
C ALA A 115 -2.02 16.54 3.02
N HIS A 116 -0.72 16.56 3.33
CA HIS A 116 -0.04 17.75 3.85
C HIS A 116 -0.09 18.91 2.85
N LEU A 117 0.20 18.65 1.57
CA LEU A 117 0.13 19.66 0.52
C LEU A 117 -1.29 20.21 0.35
N VAL A 118 -2.30 19.32 0.29
CA VAL A 118 -3.70 19.71 0.17
C VAL A 118 -4.09 20.56 1.37
N PHE A 119 -3.95 20.07 2.60
CA PHE A 119 -4.41 20.81 3.79
C PHE A 119 -3.64 22.10 4.08
N ARG A 120 -2.42 22.26 3.55
CA ARG A 120 -1.70 23.54 3.61
C ARG A 120 -2.18 24.56 2.57
N THR A 121 -2.67 24.12 1.42
CA THR A 121 -3.03 25.00 0.29
C THR A 121 -4.53 25.19 0.11
N GLN A 122 -5.32 24.18 0.45
CA GLN A 122 -6.78 24.15 0.36
C GLN A 122 -7.38 23.34 1.51
N SER A 123 -8.37 23.89 2.21
CA SER A 123 -9.07 23.21 3.31
C SER A 123 -10.13 22.19 2.87
N LYS A 124 -10.16 21.83 1.57
CA LYS A 124 -11.19 20.95 1.00
C LYS A 124 -10.82 19.48 1.18
N VAL A 125 -11.26 18.91 2.30
CA VAL A 125 -11.09 17.48 2.64
C VAL A 125 -11.54 16.52 1.54
N TRP A 126 -12.66 16.82 0.86
CA TRP A 126 -13.17 15.93 -0.19
C TRP A 126 -12.22 15.78 -1.39
N ALA A 127 -11.43 16.82 -1.72
CA ALA A 127 -10.50 16.78 -2.84
C ALA A 127 -9.37 15.78 -2.57
N TYR A 128 -8.86 15.75 -1.33
CA TYR A 128 -7.87 14.77 -0.90
C TYR A 128 -8.36 13.33 -1.11
N TYR A 129 -9.59 13.02 -0.67
CA TYR A 129 -10.16 11.68 -0.82
C TYR A 129 -10.47 11.32 -2.27
N LEU A 130 -10.95 12.26 -3.08
CA LEU A 130 -11.19 12.01 -4.51
C LEU A 130 -9.89 11.65 -5.23
N PHE A 131 -8.83 12.43 -5.01
CA PHE A 131 -7.52 12.13 -5.58
C PHE A 131 -6.93 10.82 -5.06
N GLY A 132 -7.09 10.54 -3.76
CA GLY A 132 -6.69 9.27 -3.17
C GLY A 132 -7.39 8.06 -3.81
N LEU A 133 -8.71 8.15 -4.03
CA LEU A 133 -9.49 7.10 -4.68
C LEU A 133 -9.13 6.94 -6.17
N ILE A 134 -8.87 8.03 -6.89
CA ILE A 134 -8.37 7.97 -8.27
C ILE A 134 -7.00 7.30 -8.31
N GLY A 135 -6.09 7.67 -7.40
CA GLY A 135 -4.78 7.05 -7.28
C GLY A 135 -4.87 5.56 -6.97
N LEU A 136 -5.70 5.18 -6.00
CA LEU A 136 -5.98 3.78 -5.68
C LEU A 136 -6.50 3.01 -6.89
N GLY A 137 -7.47 3.58 -7.61
CA GLY A 137 -8.01 2.99 -8.84
C GLY A 137 -6.95 2.81 -9.94
N LEU A 138 -6.08 3.81 -10.13
CA LEU A 138 -4.97 3.75 -11.10
C LEU A 138 -4.02 2.61 -10.76
N TRP A 139 -3.57 2.49 -9.51
CA TRP A 139 -2.63 1.45 -9.13
C TRP A 139 -3.28 0.06 -9.14
N VAL A 140 -4.57 -0.06 -8.80
CA VAL A 140 -5.33 -1.31 -9.00
C VAL A 140 -5.38 -1.68 -10.49
N CYS A 141 -5.63 -0.73 -11.39
CA CYS A 141 -5.58 -1.01 -12.83
C CYS A 141 -4.19 -1.48 -13.27
N VAL A 142 -3.11 -0.83 -12.79
CA VAL A 142 -1.73 -1.25 -13.09
C VAL A 142 -1.47 -2.67 -12.60
N PHE A 143 -1.87 -2.99 -11.37
CA PHE A 143 -1.78 -4.34 -10.81
C PHE A 143 -2.53 -5.38 -11.68
N LEU A 144 -3.76 -5.08 -12.08
CA LEU A 144 -4.55 -5.99 -12.93
C LEU A 144 -3.91 -6.19 -14.31
N ILE A 145 -3.36 -5.14 -14.92
CA ILE A 145 -2.64 -5.23 -16.20
C ILE A 145 -1.40 -6.12 -16.06
N LEU A 146 -0.57 -5.86 -15.05
CA LEU A 146 0.65 -6.65 -14.80
C LEU A 146 0.31 -8.12 -14.55
N ARG A 147 -0.69 -8.38 -13.71
CA ARG A 147 -1.17 -9.75 -13.47
C ARG A 147 -1.65 -10.44 -14.75
N ALA A 148 -2.43 -9.74 -15.59
CA ALA A 148 -2.95 -10.32 -16.83
C ALA A 148 -1.84 -10.63 -17.83
N LEU A 149 -0.83 -9.75 -17.94
CA LEU A 149 0.33 -9.97 -18.82
C LEU A 149 1.15 -11.18 -18.37
N MET A 150 1.35 -11.37 -17.06
CA MET A 150 2.14 -12.49 -16.54
C MET A 150 1.42 -13.83 -16.59
N MET A 151 0.09 -13.87 -16.49
CA MET A 151 -0.68 -15.12 -16.65
C MET A 151 -0.93 -15.51 -18.12
N ALA A 152 -0.56 -14.64 -19.07
CA ALA A 152 -0.71 -14.89 -20.51
C ALA A 152 0.55 -15.47 -21.17
N VAL A 153 1.66 -15.52 -20.43
CA VAL A 153 2.94 -16.14 -20.79
C VAL A 153 3.04 -17.51 -20.12
#